data_AF-A0A0M3IG61-F1
#
_entry.id   AF-A0A0M3IG61-F1
#
_cell.length_a   1.000
_cell.length_b   1.000
_cell.length_c   1.000
_cell.angle_alpha   90.00
_cell.angle_beta   90.00
_cell.angle_gamma   90.00
#
_symmetry.space_group_name_H-M   'P 1'
#
loop_
_entity.id
_entity.type
_entity.pdbx_description
1 polymer ?
#
loop_
_entity_poly.entity_id
_entity_poly.type
_entity_poly.pdbx_seq_one_letter_code
_entity_poly.pdbx_strand_id
1 'polypeptide(L)'
;LLSIGDASNTSLQVILQLGAALEYPNEIVDTPSITCEHDCMLIKVKTSTTNPSHIYADDFAEDEECASRNQNRLTIPLGSCGMKTEKMVT
;
A
#
# COMPACT_ATOMS: atom_id res chain seq x y z
N LEU A 1 -11.23 2.07 -2.59
CA LEU A 1 -10.52 2.97 -1.67
C LEU A 1 -9.21 2.27 -1.34
N LEU A 2 -8.07 2.93 -1.54
CA LEU A 2 -6.80 2.48 -0.96
C LEU A 2 -6.80 3.01 0.47
N SER A 3 -6.99 2.14 1.45
CA SER A 3 -6.84 2.53 2.85
C SER A 3 -5.48 2.07 3.35
N ILE A 4 -4.81 2.97 4.05
CA ILE A 4 -3.54 2.72 4.72
C ILE A 4 -3.87 2.64 6.23
N GLY A 5 -4.10 1.44 6.79
CA GLY A 5 -4.19 1.15 8.23
C GLY A 5 -2.92 0.53 8.85
N ASP A 6 -2.48 1.08 9.99
CA ASP A 6 -1.31 0.68 10.79
C ASP A 6 -1.57 -0.52 11.72
N ALA A 7 -0.61 -1.43 11.83
CA ALA A 7 -0.53 -2.44 12.90
C ALA A 7 0.58 -2.07 13.89
N SER A 8 0.22 -1.70 15.12
CA SER A 8 1.19 -1.72 16.24
C SER A 8 0.51 -2.07 17.56
N ASN A 9 0.82 -3.28 18.02
CA ASN A 9 0.45 -3.87 19.30
C ASN A 9 1.17 -3.13 20.45
N THR A 10 0.46 -2.95 21.55
CA THR A 10 0.73 -2.02 22.64
C THR A 10 1.82 -2.54 23.59
N SER A 11 2.81 -1.70 23.92
CA SER A 11 3.50 -1.75 25.22
C SER A 11 3.97 -0.35 25.58
N LEU A 12 3.38 0.20 26.66
CA LEU A 12 3.63 1.53 27.21
C LEU A 12 5.12 1.74 27.49
N GLN A 13 5.71 2.76 26.86
CA GLN A 13 6.74 3.60 27.49
C GLN A 13 6.42 5.07 27.21
N VAL A 14 6.12 5.80 28.28
CA VAL A 14 5.93 7.25 28.28
C VAL A 14 7.30 7.89 28.20
N ILE A 15 7.68 8.37 27.01
CA ILE A 15 8.76 9.35 26.82
C ILE A 15 8.13 10.54 26.09
N LEU A 16 8.04 11.68 26.79
CA LEU A 16 7.80 12.97 26.16
C LEU A 16 8.95 13.28 25.21
N GLN A 17 8.77 12.99 23.94
CA GLN A 17 9.54 13.62 22.86
C GLN A 17 8.55 14.20 21.87
N LEU A 18 8.89 15.43 21.46
CA LEU A 18 8.13 16.33 20.62
C LEU A 18 7.34 15.58 19.54
N GLY A 19 6.06 15.92 19.43
CA GLY A 19 5.26 15.60 18.26
C GLY A 19 5.85 16.30 17.03
N ALA A 20 6.93 15.74 16.48
CA ALA A 20 6.98 15.62 15.05
C ALA A 20 5.73 14.81 14.72
N ALA A 21 4.74 15.47 14.12
CA ALA A 21 3.86 14.73 13.23
C ALA A 21 4.78 13.80 12.44
N LEU A 22 4.49 12.50 12.44
CA LEU A 22 5.13 11.57 11.54
C LEU A 22 4.73 12.00 10.12
N GLU A 23 5.29 13.12 9.65
CA GLU A 23 5.37 13.45 8.24
C GLU A 23 6.20 12.32 7.68
N TYR A 24 5.50 11.31 7.16
CA TYR A 24 6.12 10.39 6.24
C TYR A 24 6.72 11.28 5.17
N PRO A 25 8.07 11.34 5.03
CA PRO A 25 8.73 12.23 4.07
C PRO A 25 8.51 11.77 2.62
N ASN A 26 7.51 10.91 2.42
CA ASN A 26 7.24 10.16 1.23
C ASN A 26 5.82 10.48 0.76
N GLU A 27 5.70 11.57 0.03
CA GLU A 27 4.44 12.04 -0.54
C GLU A 27 4.20 11.39 -1.89
N ILE A 28 2.95 11.07 -2.22
CA ILE A 28 2.56 10.66 -3.57
C ILE A 28 2.51 11.92 -4.43
N VAL A 29 3.43 12.02 -5.39
CA VAL A 29 3.60 13.24 -6.22
C VAL A 29 2.91 13.14 -7.57
N ASP A 30 2.30 11.99 -7.88
CA ASP A 30 1.65 11.73 -9.16
C ASP A 30 0.55 10.68 -9.02
N THR A 31 -0.33 10.62 -10.01
CA THR A 31 -1.39 9.60 -10.05
C THR A 31 -0.77 8.21 -10.20
N PRO A 32 -1.11 7.24 -9.34
CA PRO A 32 -0.66 5.86 -9.51
C PRO A 32 -1.05 5.30 -10.87
N SER A 33 -0.15 4.56 -11.50
CA SER A 33 -0.43 3.86 -12.75
C SER A 33 -0.73 2.40 -12.49
N ILE A 34 -1.72 1.89 -13.21
CA ILE A 34 -2.18 0.50 -13.13
C ILE A 34 -1.97 -0.13 -14.51
N THR A 35 -1.35 -1.31 -14.54
CA THR A 35 -1.22 -2.14 -15.74
C THR A 35 -1.85 -3.50 -15.44
N CYS A 36 -2.83 -3.88 -16.24
CA CYS A 36 -3.44 -5.20 -16.16
C CYS A 36 -2.67 -6.14 -17.08
N GLU A 37 -1.96 -7.10 -16.49
CA GLU A 37 -1.31 -8.19 -17.20
C GLU A 37 -2.25 -9.41 -17.23
N HIS A 38 -1.80 -10.50 -17.84
CA HIS A 38 -2.63 -11.70 -18.02
C HIS A 38 -3.07 -12.35 -16.70
N ASP A 39 -2.20 -12.38 -15.70
CA ASP A 39 -2.39 -13.09 -14.43
C ASP A 39 -2.29 -12.19 -13.20
N CYS A 40 -1.89 -10.93 -13.37
CA CYS A 40 -1.69 -9.99 -12.29
C CYS A 40 -2.01 -8.55 -12.68
N MET A 41 -2.13 -7.71 -11.66
CA MET A 41 -2.22 -6.26 -11.78
C MET A 41 -0.95 -5.65 -11.20
N LEU A 42 -0.28 -4.81 -11.98
CA LEU A 42 0.89 -4.06 -11.54
C LEU A 42 0.47 -2.63 -11.19
N ILE A 43 0.66 -2.24 -9.94
CA ILE A 43 0.44 -0.90 -9.42
C ILE A 43 1.79 -0.23 -9.23
N LYS A 44 1.98 0.95 -9.81
CA LYS A 44 3.18 1.79 -9.60
C LYS A 44 2.78 3.12 -9.01
N VAL A 45 3.42 3.49 -7.90
CA VAL A 45 3.20 4.75 -7.20
C VAL A 45 4.44 5.61 -7.37
N LYS A 46 4.28 6.85 -7.81
CA LYS A 46 5.40 7.80 -7.86
C LYS A 46 5.38 8.64 -6.60
N THR A 47 6.48 8.62 -5.89
CA THR A 47 6.59 9.30 -4.62
C THR A 47 7.80 10.24 -4.57
N SER A 48 7.79 11.21 -3.64
CA SER A 48 8.86 12.19 -3.47
C SER A 48 10.18 11.55 -3.05
N THR A 49 10.14 10.44 -2.31
CA THR A 49 11.30 9.65 -1.87
C THR A 49 11.07 8.16 -2.12
N THR A 50 12.11 7.37 -2.37
CA THR A 50 11.90 5.92 -2.67
C THR A 50 11.65 5.09 -1.42
N ASN A 51 12.09 5.53 -0.24
CA ASN A 51 11.98 4.80 1.02
C ASN A 51 11.84 5.77 2.22
N PRO A 52 11.13 5.36 3.30
CA PRO A 52 10.37 4.11 3.44
C PRO A 52 8.95 4.21 2.83
N SER A 53 8.44 3.11 2.30
CA SER A 53 7.06 2.98 1.79
C SER A 53 6.43 1.66 2.23
N HIS A 54 5.10 1.64 2.37
CA HIS A 54 4.30 0.43 2.57
C HIS A 54 3.04 0.55 1.71
N ILE A 55 2.96 -0.25 0.64
CA ILE A 55 1.85 -0.25 -0.32
C ILE A 55 1.10 -1.58 -0.13
N TYR A 56 -0.22 -1.55 0.01
CA TYR A 56 -1.00 -2.77 0.21
C TYR A 56 -2.45 -2.65 -0.28
N ALA A 57 -3.08 -3.80 -0.48
CA ALA A 57 -4.52 -3.90 -0.59
C ALA A 57 -5.18 -3.75 0.79
N ASP A 58 -6.29 -3.02 0.84
CA ASP A 58 -7.04 -2.77 2.07
C ASP A 58 -7.42 -4.08 2.78
N ASP A 59 -7.28 -4.13 4.11
CA ASP A 59 -7.38 -5.34 4.96
C ASP A 59 -6.29 -6.44 4.77
N PHE A 60 -5.35 -6.27 3.85
CA PHE A 60 -4.29 -7.27 3.55
C PHE A 60 -2.86 -6.73 3.77
N ALA A 61 -2.68 -5.79 4.69
CA ALA A 61 -1.38 -5.14 4.94
C ALA A 61 -0.25 -6.08 5.40
N GLU A 62 -0.61 -7.20 6.01
CA GLU A 62 0.29 -8.23 6.54
C GLU A 62 0.47 -9.42 5.61
N ASP A 63 -0.23 -9.46 4.47
CA ASP A 63 -0.11 -10.51 3.47
C ASP A 63 0.98 -10.13 2.45
N GLU A 64 2.00 -10.97 2.31
CA GLU A 64 3.15 -10.73 1.43
C GLU A 64 2.79 -10.67 -0.05
N GLU A 65 1.68 -11.29 -0.48
CA GLU A 65 1.20 -11.22 -1.87
C GLU A 65 0.37 -9.95 -2.12
N CYS A 66 -0.11 -9.31 -1.05
CA CYS A 66 -0.98 -8.13 -1.11
C CYS A 66 -0.31 -6.86 -0.61
N ALA A 67 0.93 -6.95 -0.15
CA ALA A 67 1.69 -5.84 0.41
C ALA A 67 3.13 -5.80 -0.11
N SER A 68 3.68 -4.60 -0.17
CA SER A 68 5.07 -4.34 -0.56
C SER A 68 5.65 -3.27 0.34
N ARG A 69 6.85 -3.52 0.88
CA ARG A 69 7.58 -2.60 1.75
C ARG A 69 8.85 -2.13 1.07
N ASN A 70 9.20 -0.86 1.28
CA ASN A 70 10.41 -0.23 0.72
C ASN A 70 10.49 -0.32 -0.82
N GLN A 71 9.33 -0.24 -1.46
CA GLN A 71 9.19 -0.23 -2.91
C GLN A 71 8.10 0.74 -3.35
N ASN A 72 8.21 1.22 -4.57
CA ASN A 72 7.24 2.10 -5.21
C ASN A 72 6.31 1.35 -6.18
N ARG A 73 6.17 0.04 -5.98
CA ARG A 73 5.32 -0.83 -6.78
C ARG A 73 4.76 -1.99 -5.96
N LEU A 74 3.63 -2.49 -6.39
CA LEU A 74 2.98 -3.69 -5.89
C LEU A 74 2.42 -4.49 -7.07
N THR A 75 2.63 -5.80 -7.06
CA THR A 75 2.04 -6.73 -8.04
C THR A 75 1.02 -7.58 -7.30
N ILE A 76 -0.24 -7.54 -7.72
CA ILE A 76 -1.33 -8.31 -7.11
C ILE A 76 -1.78 -9.39 -8.10
N PRO A 77 -1.70 -10.68 -7.76
CA PRO A 77 -2.30 -11.75 -8.57
C PRO A 77 -3.81 -11.54 -8.76
N LEU A 78 -4.34 -11.79 -9.95
CA LEU A 78 -5.77 -11.68 -10.19
C LEU A 78 -6.55 -12.68 -9.32
N GLY A 79 -7.66 -12.24 -8.73
CA GLY A 79 -8.49 -13.07 -7.85
C GLY A 79 -7.97 -13.18 -6.39
N SER A 80 -6.87 -12.49 -6.06
CA SER A 80 -6.36 -12.40 -4.68
C SER A 80 -6.72 -11.05 -4.01
N CYS A 81 -6.32 -10.85 -2.75
CA CYS A 81 -6.41 -9.58 -2.03
C CYS A 81 -7.81 -8.93 -2.03
N GLY A 82 -8.87 -9.74 -1.92
CA GLY A 82 -10.26 -9.26 -1.91
C GLY A 82 -10.79 -8.77 -3.26
N MET A 83 -10.08 -9.03 -4.37
CA MET A 83 -10.50 -8.63 -5.71
C MET A 83 -11.84 -9.26 -6.10
N LYS A 84 -12.77 -8.44 -6.58
CA LYS A 84 -14.07 -8.88 -7.10
C LYS A 84 -14.08 -8.80 -8.62
N THR A 85 -14.47 -9.90 -9.25
CA THR A 85 -14.64 -9.96 -10.71
C THR A 85 -16.08 -9.63 -11.06
N GLU A 86 -16.28 -8.49 -11.70
CA GLU A 86 -17.57 -8.15 -12.30
C GLU A 86 -17.53 -8.44 -13.81
N LYS A 87 -18.55 -9.13 -14.30
CA LYS A 87 -18.72 -9.30 -15.74
C LYS A 87 -19.36 -8.04 -16.29
N MET A 88 -18.69 -7.38 -17.23
CA MET A 88 -19.34 -6.33 -18.00
C MET A 88 -20.43 -6.98 -18.86
N VAL A 89 -21.69 -6.70 -18.54
CA VAL A 89 -22.81 -7.00 -19.43
C VAL A 89 -22.66 -6.06 -20.62
N THR A 90 -22.35 -6.62 -21.79
CA THR A 90 -22.24 -5.88 -23.05
C THR A 90 -23.59 -5.82 -23.73
#